data_AF-A0A8T4YAI1-F1
#
_entry.id   AF-A0A8T4YAI1-F1
#
_cell.length_a   1.000
_cell.length_b   1.000
_cell.length_c   1.000
_cell.angle_alpha   90.00
_cell.angle_beta   90.00
_cell.angle_gamma   90.00
#
_symmetry.space_group_name_H-M   'P 1'
#
loop_
_entity.id
_entity.type
_entity.pdbx_description
1 polymer ?
#
loop_
_entity_poly.entity_id
_entity_poly.type
_entity_poly.pdbx_seq_one_letter_code
_entity_poly.pdbx_strand_id
1 'polypeptide(L)'
;MMSWKRSFDRLNEEYETVFKKKQALNSLLSSGKISQSTFEAFDRELDEVVAGIEKQKKALLDRISLKTRELEEQVKVLERLLANFEIQHVGGEVDEETYQRETALLNMGIENAKKELNAIKETMDKLGTPQIIEPPALQQTENVEAKDVEVANTDKLEVEVVEIKTEAEPQVLTENPQEALPAETKTEQETVESQ
;
A
#
# COMPACT_ATOMS: atom_id res chain seq x y z
N MET A 1 14.73 8.95 1.00
CA MET A 1 14.53 7.60 1.58
C MET A 1 13.48 7.53 2.70
N MET A 2 13.22 8.61 3.46
CA MET A 2 12.19 8.63 4.54
C MET A 2 10.73 8.52 4.08
N SER A 3 10.43 8.65 2.78
CA SER A 3 9.06 8.66 2.27
C SER A 3 8.38 7.30 2.39
N TRP A 4 9.06 6.21 2.05
CA TRP A 4 8.48 4.86 2.07
C TRP A 4 8.20 4.37 3.48
N LYS A 5 9.10 4.67 4.43
CA LYS A 5 8.87 4.38 5.85
C LYS A 5 7.59 5.06 6.33
N ARG A 6 7.41 6.36 6.05
CA ARG A 6 6.17 7.07 6.40
C ARG A 6 4.94 6.49 5.71
N SER A 7 5.06 6.11 4.43
CA SER A 7 3.95 5.47 3.72
C SER A 7 3.55 4.14 4.37
N PHE A 8 4.52 3.34 4.77
CA PHE A 8 4.26 2.09 5.47
C PHE A 8 3.65 2.32 6.85
N ASP A 9 4.26 3.19 7.66
CA ASP A 9 3.78 3.51 9.01
C ASP A 9 2.31 3.99 8.95
N ARG A 10 1.98 4.85 7.98
CA ARG A 10 0.61 5.29 7.70
C ARG A 10 -0.33 4.13 7.31
N LEU A 11 0.08 3.25 6.39
CA LEU A 11 -0.74 2.10 5.98
C LEU A 11 -1.02 1.17 7.17
N ASN A 12 -0.05 1.01 8.06
CA ASN A 12 -0.20 0.21 9.27
C ASN A 12 -1.19 0.86 10.26
N GLU A 13 -1.11 2.18 10.46
CA GLU A 13 -2.07 2.92 11.30
C GLU A 13 -3.51 2.85 10.74
N GLU A 14 -3.65 2.96 9.42
CA GLU A 14 -4.94 2.80 8.73
C GLU A 14 -5.49 1.38 8.96
N TYR A 15 -4.65 0.37 8.82
CA TYR A 15 -5.01 -1.03 9.07
C TYR A 15 -5.48 -1.26 10.51
N GLU A 16 -4.72 -0.80 11.50
CA GLU A 16 -5.05 -0.90 12.93
C GLU A 16 -6.40 -0.24 13.25
N THR A 17 -6.70 0.88 12.59
CA THR A 17 -7.97 1.59 12.76
C THR A 17 -9.14 0.77 12.21
N VAL A 18 -8.98 0.19 11.03
CA VAL A 18 -10.00 -0.68 10.42
C VAL A 18 -10.22 -1.95 11.24
N PHE A 19 -9.14 -2.54 11.74
CA PHE A 19 -9.20 -3.70 12.61
C PHE A 19 -10.00 -3.43 13.90
N LYS A 20 -9.71 -2.32 14.58
CA LYS A 20 -10.49 -1.89 15.77
C LYS A 20 -11.96 -1.63 15.44
N LYS A 21 -12.25 -1.05 14.27
CA LYS A 21 -13.63 -0.86 13.80
C LYS A 21 -14.34 -2.20 13.58
N LYS A 22 -13.70 -3.20 12.99
CA LYS A 22 -14.27 -4.56 12.85
C LYS A 22 -14.55 -5.18 14.23
N GLN A 23 -13.66 -5.05 15.20
CA GLN A 23 -13.91 -5.56 16.56
C GLN A 23 -15.10 -4.86 17.24
N ALA A 24 -15.21 -3.55 17.10
CA ALA A 24 -16.34 -2.78 17.61
C ALA A 24 -17.66 -3.20 16.93
N LEU A 25 -17.63 -3.40 15.61
CA LEU A 25 -18.78 -3.85 14.82
C LEU A 25 -19.27 -5.23 15.28
N ASN A 26 -18.36 -6.18 15.49
CA ASN A 26 -18.68 -7.50 16.05
C ASN A 26 -19.31 -7.40 17.45
N SER A 27 -18.79 -6.50 18.30
CA SER A 27 -19.34 -6.27 19.65
C SER A 27 -20.75 -5.65 19.62
N LEU A 28 -21.04 -4.80 18.64
CA LEU A 28 -22.37 -4.23 18.45
C LEU A 28 -23.38 -5.28 18.00
N LEU A 29 -22.98 -6.19 17.11
CA LEU A 29 -23.82 -7.31 16.69
C LEU A 29 -24.09 -8.26 17.86
N SER A 30 -23.05 -8.67 18.60
CA SER A 30 -23.19 -9.61 19.72
C SER A 30 -24.01 -9.04 20.88
N SER A 31 -23.96 -7.73 21.11
CA SER A 31 -24.81 -7.04 22.08
C SER A 31 -26.23 -6.74 21.58
N GLY A 32 -26.58 -7.15 20.35
CA GLY A 32 -27.89 -6.95 19.75
C GLY A 32 -28.23 -5.48 19.43
N LYS A 33 -27.23 -4.58 19.45
CA LYS A 33 -27.43 -3.15 19.21
C LYS A 33 -27.62 -2.82 17.74
N ILE A 34 -27.16 -3.70 16.84
CA ILE A 34 -27.35 -3.58 15.39
C ILE A 34 -27.94 -4.89 14.85
N SER A 35 -28.64 -4.78 13.72
CA SER A 35 -29.13 -5.96 13.01
C SER A 35 -28.01 -6.67 12.26
N GLN A 36 -28.21 -7.95 11.96
CA GLN A 36 -27.32 -8.73 11.10
C GLN A 36 -27.11 -8.08 9.73
N SER A 37 -28.18 -7.55 9.11
CA SER A 37 -28.09 -6.88 7.82
C SER A 37 -27.22 -5.61 7.89
N THR A 38 -27.34 -4.83 8.97
CA THR A 38 -26.50 -3.66 9.19
C THR A 38 -25.04 -4.05 9.40
N PHE A 39 -24.79 -5.12 10.17
CA PHE A 39 -23.45 -5.66 10.36
C PHE A 39 -22.81 -6.04 9.02
N GLU A 40 -23.51 -6.83 8.19
CA GLU A 40 -22.98 -7.32 6.92
C GLU A 40 -22.65 -6.19 5.93
N ALA A 41 -23.44 -5.12 5.92
CA ALA A 41 -23.16 -3.95 5.09
C ALA A 41 -21.84 -3.27 5.50
N PHE A 42 -21.67 -2.95 6.78
CA PHE A 42 -20.44 -2.33 7.29
C PHE A 42 -19.23 -3.28 7.22
N ASP A 43 -19.43 -4.58 7.46
CA ASP A 43 -18.34 -5.56 7.40
C ASP A 43 -17.77 -5.65 5.98
N ARG A 44 -18.64 -5.64 4.97
CA ARG A 44 -18.25 -5.58 3.56
C ARG A 44 -17.48 -4.31 3.22
N GLU A 45 -17.95 -3.15 3.67
CA GLU A 45 -17.24 -1.87 3.46
C GLU A 45 -15.85 -1.90 4.11
N LEU A 46 -15.72 -2.44 5.32
CA LEU A 46 -14.43 -2.56 6.00
C LEU A 46 -13.52 -3.56 5.28
N ASP A 47 -14.04 -4.66 4.74
CA ASP A 47 -13.27 -5.61 3.94
C ASP A 47 -12.75 -4.98 2.64
N GLU A 48 -13.54 -4.14 1.97
CA GLU A 48 -13.08 -3.39 0.80
C GLU A 48 -11.93 -2.44 1.16
N VAL A 49 -12.01 -1.78 2.33
CA VAL A 49 -10.91 -0.94 2.82
C VAL A 49 -9.66 -1.77 3.13
N VAL A 50 -9.80 -2.93 3.78
CA VAL A 50 -8.67 -3.84 4.05
C VAL A 50 -8.00 -4.27 2.73
N ALA A 51 -8.79 -4.72 1.74
CA ALA A 51 -8.28 -5.10 0.43
C ALA A 51 -7.56 -3.93 -0.26
N GLY A 52 -8.06 -2.71 -0.11
CA GLY A 52 -7.40 -1.48 -0.57
C GLY A 52 -6.04 -1.26 0.08
N ILE A 53 -5.93 -1.40 1.40
CA ILE A 53 -4.68 -1.26 2.16
C ILE A 53 -3.67 -2.33 1.73
N GLU A 54 -4.09 -3.58 1.59
CA GLU A 54 -3.23 -4.67 1.14
C GLU A 54 -2.68 -4.44 -0.28
N LYS A 55 -3.53 -3.97 -1.19
CA LYS A 55 -3.11 -3.59 -2.54
C LYS A 55 -2.06 -2.47 -2.52
N GLN A 56 -2.24 -1.46 -1.66
CA GLN A 56 -1.28 -0.36 -1.51
C GLN A 56 0.05 -0.84 -0.91
N LYS A 57 0.00 -1.73 0.10
CA LYS A 57 1.20 -2.36 0.69
C LYS A 57 1.98 -3.17 -0.35
N LYS A 58 1.28 -3.97 -1.17
CA LYS A 58 1.90 -4.72 -2.26
C LYS A 58 2.55 -3.80 -3.28
N ALA A 59 1.85 -2.76 -3.73
CA ALA A 59 2.41 -1.79 -4.66
C ALA A 59 3.64 -1.06 -4.10
N LEU A 60 3.66 -0.78 -2.79
CA LEU A 60 4.82 -0.20 -2.12
C LEU A 60 6.01 -1.18 -2.16
N LEU A 61 5.81 -2.45 -1.79
CA LEU A 61 6.85 -3.48 -1.84
C LEU A 61 7.41 -3.69 -3.25
N ASP A 62 6.53 -3.70 -4.26
CA ASP A 62 6.93 -3.85 -5.66
C ASP A 62 7.81 -2.66 -6.11
N ARG A 63 7.46 -1.43 -5.71
CA ARG A 63 8.26 -0.22 -5.98
C ARG A 63 9.63 -0.26 -5.29
N ILE A 64 9.67 -0.66 -4.02
CA ILE A 64 10.94 -0.77 -3.28
C ILE A 64 11.83 -1.82 -3.96
N SER A 65 11.26 -2.97 -4.32
CA SER A 65 11.97 -4.05 -5.01
C SER A 65 12.50 -3.63 -6.39
N LEU A 66 11.75 -2.80 -7.12
CA LEU A 66 12.21 -2.23 -8.38
C LEU A 66 13.40 -1.28 -8.15
N LYS A 67 13.31 -0.40 -7.16
CA LYS A 67 14.39 0.55 -6.85
C LYS A 67 15.65 -0.14 -6.36
N THR A 68 15.52 -1.22 -5.58
CA THR A 68 16.67 -2.05 -5.18
C THR A 68 17.40 -2.59 -6.40
N ARG A 69 16.67 -3.20 -7.35
CA ARG A 69 17.25 -3.74 -8.59
C ARG A 69 17.89 -2.66 -9.45
N GLU A 70 17.27 -1.49 -9.54
CA GLU A 70 17.84 -0.34 -10.26
C GLU A 70 19.17 0.10 -9.66
N LEU A 71 19.25 0.25 -8.33
CA LEU A 71 20.48 0.64 -7.64
C LEU A 71 21.58 -0.44 -7.78
N GLU A 72 21.23 -1.71 -7.70
CA GLU A 72 22.16 -2.83 -7.94
C GLU A 72 22.75 -2.78 -9.35
N GLU A 73 21.93 -2.47 -10.35
CA GLU A 73 22.40 -2.33 -11.73
C GLU A 73 23.27 -1.08 -11.91
N GLN A 74 22.90 0.05 -11.30
CA GLN A 74 23.71 1.26 -11.30
C GLN A 74 25.11 1.00 -10.71
N VAL A 75 25.20 0.28 -9.59
CA VAL A 75 26.48 -0.11 -8.99
C VAL A 75 27.32 -0.93 -9.98
N LYS A 76 26.74 -1.94 -10.63
CA LYS A 76 27.48 -2.77 -11.61
C LYS A 76 27.98 -1.95 -12.80
N VAL A 77 27.16 -1.05 -13.32
CA VAL A 77 27.55 -0.19 -14.45
C VAL A 77 28.71 0.71 -14.06
N LEU A 78 28.64 1.34 -12.89
CA LEU A 78 29.72 2.19 -12.38
C LEU A 78 31.01 1.39 -12.11
N GLU A 79 30.90 0.18 -11.54
CA GLU A 79 32.05 -0.69 -11.31
C GLU A 79 32.71 -1.15 -12.62
N ARG A 80 31.93 -1.42 -13.67
CA ARG A 80 32.47 -1.72 -15.01
C ARG A 80 33.17 -0.52 -15.62
N LEU A 81 32.60 0.67 -15.49
CA LEU A 81 33.21 1.90 -15.99
C LEU A 81 34.52 2.21 -15.24
N LEU A 82 34.53 2.02 -13.92
CA LEU A 82 35.74 2.14 -13.10
C LEU A 82 36.81 1.17 -13.59
N ALA A 83 36.49 -0.11 -13.76
CA ALA A 83 37.43 -1.10 -14.27
C ALA A 83 37.97 -0.74 -15.67
N ASN A 84 37.15 -0.13 -16.54
CA ASN A 84 37.61 0.36 -17.83
C ASN A 84 38.64 1.49 -17.69
N PHE A 85 38.40 2.45 -16.80
CA PHE A 85 39.37 3.53 -16.53
C PHE A 85 40.68 3.01 -15.94
N GLU A 86 40.63 2.00 -15.06
CA GLU A 86 41.82 1.32 -14.54
C GLU A 86 42.66 0.72 -15.67
N ILE A 87 42.02 0.02 -16.62
CA ILE A 87 42.69 -0.57 -17.78
C ILE A 87 43.32 0.52 -18.66
N GLN A 88 42.58 1.60 -18.95
CA GLN A 88 43.06 2.70 -19.77
C GLN A 88 44.24 3.44 -19.14
N HIS A 89 44.20 3.66 -17.82
CA HIS A 89 45.29 4.30 -17.10
C HIS A 89 46.56 3.43 -17.12
N VAL A 90 46.44 2.14 -16.80
CA VAL A 90 47.57 1.19 -16.88
C VAL A 90 48.09 1.04 -18.32
N GLY A 91 47.21 1.14 -19.32
CA GLY A 91 47.56 1.15 -20.74
C GLY A 91 48.20 2.46 -21.22
N GLY A 92 48.23 3.50 -20.39
CA GLY A 92 48.73 4.84 -20.76
C GLY A 92 47.81 5.60 -21.72
N GLU A 93 46.56 5.19 -21.86
CA GLU A 93 45.55 5.84 -22.71
C GLU A 93 44.95 7.09 -22.06
N VAL A 94 45.02 7.19 -20.73
CA VAL A 94 44.48 8.30 -19.92
C VAL A 94 45.57 8.81 -18.98
N ASP A 95 45.68 10.13 -18.85
CA ASP A 95 46.64 10.78 -17.94
C ASP A 95 46.18 10.70 -16.47
N GLU A 96 47.12 10.85 -15.54
CA GLU A 96 46.88 10.73 -14.10
C GLU A 96 45.83 11.74 -13.59
N GLU A 97 45.81 12.98 -14.09
CA GLU A 97 44.87 14.00 -13.61
C GLU A 97 43.42 13.63 -14.00
N THR A 98 43.23 13.24 -15.26
CA THR A 98 41.93 12.76 -15.76
C THR A 98 41.51 11.49 -15.03
N TYR A 99 42.41 10.52 -14.89
CA TYR A 99 42.14 9.27 -14.18
C TYR A 99 41.68 9.51 -12.73
N GLN A 100 42.42 10.33 -11.96
CA GLN A 100 42.06 10.61 -10.57
C GLN A 100 40.71 11.31 -10.44
N ARG A 101 40.44 12.27 -11.33
CA ARG A 101 39.15 13.00 -11.34
C ARG A 101 37.97 12.07 -11.59
N GLU A 102 38.05 11.26 -12.65
CA GLU A 102 36.95 10.39 -13.07
C GLU A 102 36.74 9.25 -12.07
N THR A 103 37.81 8.60 -11.60
CA THR A 103 37.70 7.53 -10.60
C THR A 103 37.17 8.03 -9.26
N ALA A 104 37.53 9.25 -8.83
CA ALA A 104 36.95 9.85 -7.62
C ALA A 104 35.43 10.04 -7.76
N LEU A 105 34.96 10.52 -8.91
CA LEU A 105 33.52 10.67 -9.18
C LEU A 105 32.79 9.34 -9.22
N LEU A 106 33.36 8.33 -9.89
CA LEU A 106 32.78 6.98 -9.96
C LEU A 106 32.70 6.33 -8.58
N ASN A 107 33.76 6.43 -7.79
CA ASN A 107 33.77 5.91 -6.42
C ASN A 107 32.71 6.58 -5.56
N MET A 108 32.58 7.91 -5.62
CA MET A 108 31.51 8.63 -4.92
C MET A 108 30.11 8.16 -5.36
N GLY A 109 29.91 7.93 -6.66
CA GLY A 109 28.67 7.37 -7.20
C GLY A 109 28.37 5.96 -6.65
N ILE A 110 29.37 5.08 -6.64
CA ILE A 110 29.27 3.71 -6.11
C ILE A 110 28.93 3.74 -4.62
N GLU A 111 29.63 4.56 -3.82
CA GLU A 111 29.39 4.70 -2.39
C GLU A 111 27.97 5.19 -2.10
N ASN A 112 27.51 6.21 -2.83
CA ASN A 112 26.16 6.74 -2.69
C ASN A 112 25.09 5.69 -3.03
N ALA A 113 25.25 4.99 -4.16
CA ALA A 113 24.32 3.94 -4.56
C ALA A 113 24.29 2.77 -3.55
N LYS A 114 25.46 2.34 -3.04
CA LYS A 114 25.55 1.32 -1.99
C LYS A 114 24.93 1.78 -0.67
N LYS A 115 25.14 3.03 -0.27
CA LYS A 115 24.53 3.62 0.93
C LYS A 115 23.01 3.65 0.83
N GLU A 116 22.48 4.06 -0.32
CA GLU A 116 21.05 4.02 -0.59
C GLU A 116 20.51 2.60 -0.50
N LEU A 117 21.15 1.65 -1.17
CA LEU A 117 20.76 0.24 -1.16
C LEU A 117 20.75 -0.34 0.26
N ASN A 118 21.76 -0.04 1.08
CA ASN A 118 21.80 -0.46 2.48
C ASN A 118 20.67 0.15 3.30
N ALA A 119 20.40 1.44 3.14
CA ALA A 119 19.29 2.07 3.83
C ALA A 119 17.92 1.51 3.39
N ILE A 120 17.77 1.09 2.13
CA ILE A 120 16.59 0.34 1.67
C ILE A 120 16.49 -1.01 2.36
N LYS A 121 17.59 -1.79 2.42
CA LYS A 121 17.63 -3.09 3.11
C LYS A 121 17.27 -2.97 4.58
N GLU A 122 17.87 -2.02 5.30
CA GLU A 122 17.54 -1.76 6.70
C GLU A 122 16.07 -1.38 6.90
N THR A 123 15.49 -0.61 5.97
CA THR A 123 14.05 -0.35 6.02
C THR A 123 13.27 -1.61 5.74
N MET A 124 13.59 -2.40 4.72
CA MET A 124 12.92 -3.67 4.45
C MET A 124 12.98 -4.62 5.62
N ASP A 125 14.10 -4.75 6.34
CA ASP A 125 14.19 -5.62 7.52
C ASP A 125 13.25 -5.15 8.64
N LYS A 126 13.10 -3.82 8.80
CA LYS A 126 12.14 -3.21 9.74
C LYS A 126 10.69 -3.32 9.26
N LEU A 127 10.46 -3.35 7.95
CA LEU A 127 9.14 -3.52 7.32
C LEU A 127 8.74 -5.00 7.18
N GLY A 128 9.75 -5.87 7.22
CA GLY A 128 9.72 -7.28 6.87
C GLY A 128 9.64 -8.19 8.07
N THR A 129 9.47 -7.68 9.30
CA THR A 129 8.66 -8.39 10.29
C THR A 129 7.25 -8.43 9.73
N PRO A 130 6.82 -9.57 9.18
CA PRO A 130 5.44 -9.75 8.85
C PRO A 130 4.80 -9.91 10.22
N GLN A 131 4.26 -8.81 10.76
CA GLN A 131 2.95 -8.94 11.38
C GLN A 131 2.04 -9.32 10.20
N ILE A 132 2.15 -10.58 9.77
CA ILE A 132 1.00 -11.32 9.31
C ILE A 132 0.00 -11.06 10.41
N ILE A 133 -1.13 -10.56 9.96
CA ILE A 133 -2.33 -10.35 10.71
C ILE A 133 -2.68 -11.72 11.31
N GLU A 134 -2.02 -12.08 12.41
CA GLU A 134 -2.63 -12.94 13.38
C GLU A 134 -3.59 -12.01 14.13
N PRO A 135 -4.89 -12.28 14.07
CA PRO A 135 -5.80 -11.71 15.05
C PRO A 135 -5.15 -11.91 16.43
N PRO A 136 -5.14 -10.91 17.32
CA PRO A 136 -4.68 -11.10 18.68
C PRO A 136 -5.39 -12.35 19.20
N ALA A 137 -4.59 -13.38 19.52
CA ALA A 137 -5.07 -14.68 19.95
C ALA A 137 -6.12 -14.43 21.04
N LEU A 138 -7.38 -14.73 20.70
CA LEU A 138 -8.47 -14.72 21.66
C LEU A 138 -8.05 -15.71 22.74
N GLN A 139 -7.69 -15.19 23.91
CA GLN A 139 -7.61 -15.97 25.13
C GLN A 139 -8.99 -16.59 25.31
N GLN A 140 -9.10 -17.87 24.98
CA GLN A 140 -10.27 -18.68 25.24
C GLN A 140 -10.49 -18.63 26.75
N THR A 141 -11.53 -17.90 27.18
CA THR A 141 -12.11 -18.08 28.49
C THR A 141 -12.87 -19.41 28.46
N GLU A 142 -12.12 -20.50 28.59
CA GLU A 142 -12.64 -21.78 29.03
C GLU A 142 -12.78 -21.71 30.55
N ASN A 143 -14.00 -21.47 31.04
CA ASN A 143 -14.53 -22.17 32.20
C ASN A 143 -16.05 -22.00 32.25
N VAL A 144 -16.75 -22.96 31.64
CA VAL A 144 -18.16 -23.23 31.97
C VAL A 144 -18.14 -24.30 33.05
N GLU A 145 -18.34 -23.90 34.29
CA GLU A 145 -18.86 -24.79 35.32
C GLU A 145 -19.85 -24.04 36.22
N ALA A 146 -21.14 -24.23 35.93
CA ALA A 146 -22.19 -24.09 36.92
C ALA A 146 -23.33 -25.05 36.54
N LYS A 147 -23.46 -26.07 37.39
CA LYS A 147 -24.51 -27.09 37.39
C LYS A 147 -25.91 -26.53 37.62
N ASP A 148 -26.86 -27.22 37.01
CA ASP A 148 -28.24 -27.52 37.44
C ASP A 148 -29.13 -26.37 37.94
N VAL A 149 -30.15 -26.02 37.15
CA VAL A 149 -31.55 -25.91 37.64
C VAL A 149 -32.51 -26.45 36.58
N GLU A 150 -33.25 -27.47 36.99
CA GLU A 150 -34.40 -28.10 36.36
C GLU A 150 -35.66 -27.21 36.48
N VAL A 151 -36.61 -27.41 35.55
CA VAL A 151 -38.08 -27.35 35.70
C VAL A 151 -38.84 -26.38 34.75
N ALA A 152 -39.81 -27.01 34.07
CA ALA A 152 -41.12 -26.51 33.58
C ALA A 152 -41.27 -25.96 32.13
N ASN A 153 -41.59 -26.89 31.22
CA ASN A 153 -42.90 -27.13 30.58
C ASN A 153 -43.64 -26.02 29.78
N THR A 154 -44.16 -26.44 28.61
CA THR A 154 -45.34 -25.94 27.83
C THR A 154 -45.25 -24.49 27.29
N ASP A 155 -45.62 -24.14 26.06
CA ASP A 155 -46.65 -24.66 25.17
C ASP A 155 -46.40 -24.21 23.72
N LYS A 156 -46.95 -24.99 22.80
CA LYS A 156 -47.15 -24.71 21.37
C LYS A 156 -48.30 -23.71 21.21
N LEU A 157 -48.25 -22.81 20.21
CA LEU A 157 -49.37 -22.45 19.31
C LEU A 157 -48.99 -21.34 18.32
N GLU A 158 -49.85 -21.22 17.32
CA GLU A 158 -49.67 -20.85 15.92
C GLU A 158 -50.23 -19.45 15.61
N VAL A 159 -49.76 -18.86 14.49
CA VAL A 159 -50.33 -17.78 13.65
C VAL A 159 -50.81 -16.46 14.28
N GLU A 160 -50.44 -15.31 13.69
CA GLU A 160 -51.37 -14.54 12.82
C GLU A 160 -50.64 -13.41 12.06
N VAL A 161 -51.15 -13.17 10.86
CA VAL A 161 -50.76 -12.23 9.81
C VAL A 161 -51.26 -10.83 10.12
N VAL A 162 -50.47 -9.78 9.86
CA VAL A 162 -51.03 -8.44 9.54
C VAL A 162 -50.21 -7.76 8.42
N GLU A 163 -50.89 -7.62 7.29
CA GLU A 163 -50.70 -6.75 6.11
C GLU A 163 -50.49 -5.27 6.57
N ILE A 164 -49.90 -4.28 5.88
CA ILE A 164 -50.32 -3.64 4.62
C ILE A 164 -49.32 -2.50 4.28
N LYS A 165 -49.06 -2.30 2.97
CA LYS A 165 -49.07 -1.00 2.21
C LYS A 165 -48.00 0.07 2.54
N THR A 166 -47.22 0.66 1.62
CA THR A 166 -47.57 1.60 0.52
C THR A 166 -46.19 2.19 0.10
N GLU A 167 -45.66 1.99 -1.12
CA GLU A 167 -45.79 2.84 -2.33
C GLU A 167 -44.70 3.90 -2.52
N ALA A 168 -44.45 4.18 -3.81
CA ALA A 168 -43.69 5.28 -4.46
C ALA A 168 -42.15 5.14 -4.45
N GLU A 169 -41.56 4.55 -5.49
CA GLU A 169 -41.20 5.12 -6.81
C GLU A 169 -39.75 5.67 -6.87
N PRO A 170 -38.90 5.14 -7.77
CA PRO A 170 -37.53 5.61 -7.99
C PRO A 170 -37.47 6.77 -8.99
N GLN A 171 -36.76 7.84 -8.66
CA GLN A 171 -36.34 8.85 -9.65
C GLN A 171 -35.06 8.37 -10.35
N VAL A 172 -35.21 8.06 -11.64
CA VAL A 172 -34.14 7.97 -12.64
C VAL A 172 -34.13 9.28 -13.41
N LEU A 173 -32.97 9.94 -13.53
CA LEU A 173 -32.58 10.78 -14.68
C LEU A 173 -31.06 11.06 -14.56
N THR A 174 -30.20 10.23 -15.16
CA THR A 174 -29.61 10.35 -16.52
C THR A 174 -28.82 11.63 -16.79
N GLU A 175 -27.49 11.49 -16.70
CA GLU A 175 -26.54 11.56 -17.82
C GLU A 175 -26.77 12.60 -18.94
N ASN A 176 -25.78 13.48 -19.17
CA ASN A 176 -25.30 13.71 -20.53
C ASN A 176 -23.81 14.15 -20.56
N PRO A 177 -22.98 13.59 -21.46
CA PRO A 177 -21.59 13.98 -21.72
C PRO A 177 -21.43 14.96 -22.91
N GLN A 178 -20.19 15.47 -23.06
CA GLN A 178 -19.46 15.69 -24.33
C GLN A 178 -19.16 17.14 -24.78
N GLU A 179 -18.08 17.22 -25.57
CA GLU A 179 -17.46 18.32 -26.34
C GLU A 179 -16.30 19.08 -25.66
N ALA A 180 -15.17 19.38 -26.31
CA ALA A 180 -14.54 18.94 -27.57
C ALA A 180 -13.11 19.53 -27.58
N LEU A 181 -12.13 18.79 -28.12
CA LEU A 181 -10.88 19.31 -28.71
C LEU A 181 -11.09 19.28 -30.24
N PRO A 182 -10.51 20.17 -31.08
CA PRO A 182 -9.06 20.07 -31.40
C PRO A 182 -8.34 21.34 -31.94
N ALA A 183 -7.02 21.15 -32.22
CA ALA A 183 -6.21 21.69 -33.33
C ALA A 183 -5.22 22.88 -33.11
N GLU A 184 -3.93 22.50 -33.09
CA GLU A 184 -2.77 22.88 -33.95
C GLU A 184 -2.34 24.33 -34.31
N THR A 185 -1.01 24.43 -34.53
CA THR A 185 -0.16 25.48 -35.17
C THR A 185 0.15 26.75 -34.34
N LYS A 186 1.38 27.29 -34.26
CA LYS A 186 2.35 27.59 -35.32
C LYS A 186 3.78 27.85 -34.77
N THR A 187 4.77 27.41 -35.52
CA THR A 187 6.21 27.68 -35.43
C THR A 187 6.55 29.14 -35.76
N GLU A 188 7.47 29.78 -35.03
CA GLU A 188 8.12 31.02 -35.50
C GLU A 188 9.64 30.93 -35.27
N GLN A 189 10.36 30.78 -36.36
CA GLN A 189 11.80 31.06 -36.49
C GLN A 189 11.93 32.55 -36.80
N GLU A 190 12.87 33.25 -36.16
CA GLU A 190 13.35 34.53 -36.69
C GLU A 190 14.89 34.58 -36.71
N THR A 191 15.36 35.13 -37.82
CA THR A 191 16.69 35.08 -38.43
C THR A 191 17.55 36.26 -37.99
N VAL A 192 18.86 36.01 -37.87
CA VAL A 192 20.01 36.82 -38.31
C VAL A 192 19.80 38.32 -38.55
N GLU A 193 20.58 39.16 -37.85
CA GLU A 193 21.10 40.40 -38.43
C GLU A 193 22.59 40.59 -38.11
N SER A 194 23.33 40.89 -39.17
CA SER A 194 24.76 41.19 -39.21
C SER A 194 25.00 42.66 -38.95
N GLN A 195 26.05 43.00 -38.20
CA GLN A 195 26.85 44.21 -38.40
C GLN A 195 28.21 44.08 -37.69
#